data_AF-A0ABD3K8E0-F1
#
_entry.id   AF-A0ABD3K8E0-F1
#
_cell.length_a   1.000
_cell.length_b   1.000
_cell.length_c   1.000
_cell.angle_alpha   90.00
_cell.angle_beta   90.00
_cell.angle_gamma   90.00
#
_symmetry.space_group_name_H-M   'P 1'
#
loop_
_entity.id
_entity.type
_entity.pdbx_description
1 polymer ?
#
loop_
_entity_poly.entity_id
_entity_poly.type
_entity_poly.pdbx_seq_one_letter_code
_entity_poly.pdbx_strand_id
1 'polypeptide(L)'
;MDVQNFAYAKQMLDLLLSKAPPGKQDELRSLIDMCVQRGLSNKSIDPLEDPSQFCAATLSRLSTIGYDVCDLCGAKFSALSTPGCIICGMGSIKRSDALAGPAPVPSPFG
;
A
#
# COMPACT_ATOMS: atom_id res chain seq x y z
N MET A 1 9.52 -15.90 7.75
CA MET A 1 8.49 -16.95 8.03
C MET A 1 8.21 -17.09 9.53
N ASP A 2 8.91 -16.33 10.37
CA ASP A 2 8.99 -16.52 11.83
C ASP A 2 7.70 -16.17 12.57
N VAL A 3 6.86 -15.31 11.98
CA VAL A 3 5.54 -14.94 12.52
C VAL A 3 4.46 -15.98 12.16
N GLN A 4 4.82 -17.02 11.41
CA GLN A 4 3.97 -18.18 11.07
C GLN A 4 2.66 -17.82 10.33
N ASN A 5 2.66 -16.73 9.57
CA ASN A 5 1.56 -16.34 8.68
C ASN A 5 1.73 -16.99 7.30
N PHE A 6 1.62 -18.32 7.24
CA PHE A 6 1.98 -19.10 6.07
C PHE A 6 1.02 -18.92 4.88
N ALA A 7 -0.26 -18.65 5.13
CA ALA A 7 -1.21 -18.34 4.05
C ALA A 7 -0.84 -17.03 3.34
N TYR A 8 -0.54 -15.98 4.10
CA TYR A 8 -0.13 -14.70 3.52
C TYR A 8 1.26 -14.76 2.88
N ALA A 9 2.22 -15.41 3.54
CA ALA A 9 3.56 -15.61 2.98
C ALA A 9 3.51 -16.33 1.63
N LYS A 10 2.68 -17.37 1.51
CA LYS A 10 2.47 -18.07 0.23
C LYS A 10 1.97 -17.12 -0.86
N GLN A 11 0.95 -16.31 -0.58
CA GLN A 11 0.42 -15.34 -1.57
C GLN A 11 1.50 -14.38 -2.09
N MET A 12 2.36 -13.87 -1.19
CA MET A 12 3.46 -12.99 -1.58
C MET A 12 4.55 -13.74 -2.37
N LEU A 13 4.86 -14.98 -2.00
CA LEU A 13 5.82 -15.81 -2.73
C LEU A 13 5.31 -16.19 -4.13
N ASP A 14 4.02 -16.48 -4.29
CA ASP A 14 3.40 -16.70 -5.60
C ASP A 14 3.52 -15.45 -6.49
N LEU A 15 3.29 -14.26 -5.92
CA LEU A 15 3.49 -12.99 -6.64
C LEU A 15 4.95 -12.81 -7.06
N LEU A 16 5.91 -13.03 -6.15
CA LEU A 16 7.33 -12.95 -6.46
C LEU A 16 7.72 -13.94 -7.55
N LEU A 17 7.26 -15.19 -7.45
CA LEU A 17 7.51 -16.23 -8.45
C LEU A 17 7.01 -15.81 -9.84
N SER A 18 5.86 -15.15 -9.93
CA SER A 18 5.31 -14.66 -11.19
C SER A 18 6.18 -13.60 -11.90
N LYS A 19 7.09 -12.96 -11.16
CA LYS A 19 8.00 -11.92 -11.67
C LYS A 19 9.48 -12.31 -11.59
N ALA A 20 9.80 -13.48 -11.04
CA ALA A 20 11.16 -13.87 -10.75
C ALA A 20 11.93 -14.33 -11.99
N PRO A 21 13.22 -13.98 -12.11
CA PRO A 21 14.09 -14.54 -13.14
C PRO A 21 14.29 -16.05 -12.91
N PRO A 22 14.58 -16.83 -13.97
CA PRO A 22 14.63 -18.29 -13.90
C PRO A 22 15.56 -18.83 -12.80
N GLY A 23 16.72 -18.21 -12.58
CA GLY A 23 17.69 -18.65 -11.57
C GLY A 23 17.26 -18.52 -10.10
N LYS A 24 16.10 -17.90 -9.81
CA LYS A 24 15.55 -17.80 -8.44
C LYS A 24 14.24 -18.57 -8.25
N GLN A 25 13.70 -19.17 -9.30
CA GLN A 25 12.37 -19.78 -9.24
C GLN A 25 12.34 -21.03 -8.36
N ASP A 26 13.38 -21.86 -8.39
CA ASP A 26 13.42 -23.09 -7.60
C ASP A 26 13.42 -22.82 -6.09
N GLU A 27 14.14 -21.78 -5.65
CA GLU A 27 14.15 -21.34 -4.25
C GLU A 27 12.76 -20.85 -3.81
N LEU A 28 12.10 -20.03 -4.63
CA LEU A 28 10.75 -19.54 -4.35
C LEU A 28 9.72 -20.67 -4.30
N ARG A 29 9.82 -21.66 -5.20
CA ARG A 29 8.96 -22.87 -5.19
C ARG A 29 9.15 -23.66 -3.90
N SER A 30 10.39 -23.88 -3.47
CA SER A 30 10.70 -24.57 -2.21
C SER A 30 10.11 -23.85 -0.99
N LEU A 31 10.19 -22.52 -0.95
CA LEU A 31 9.58 -21.72 0.12
C LEU A 31 8.04 -21.79 0.10
N ILE A 32 7.41 -21.84 -1.08
CA ILE A 32 5.96 -22.02 -1.23
C ILE A 32 5.53 -23.39 -0.68
N ASP A 33 6.24 -24.45 -1.05
CA ASP A 33 5.95 -25.81 -0.57
C ASP A 33 6.08 -25.90 0.95
N MET A 34 7.06 -25.21 1.53
CA MET A 34 7.19 -25.10 2.99
C MET A 34 5.94 -24.45 3.62
N CYS A 35 5.42 -23.37 3.04
CA CYS A 35 4.18 -22.74 3.53
C CYS A 35 3.00 -23.71 3.49
N VAL A 36 2.87 -24.53 2.43
CA VAL A 36 1.81 -25.53 2.31
C VAL A 36 1.96 -26.62 3.37
N GLN A 37 3.17 -27.16 3.54
CA GLN A 37 3.46 -28.22 4.52
C GLN A 37 3.23 -27.77 5.97
N ARG A 38 3.50 -26.51 6.29
CA ARG A 38 3.31 -25.94 7.64
C ARG A 38 1.86 -25.56 7.94
N GLY A 39 0.95 -25.70 6.97
CA GLY A 39 -0.46 -25.35 7.07
C GLY A 39 -0.71 -23.89 6.76
N LEU A 40 -1.59 -23.63 5.79
CA LEU A 40 -1.93 -22.29 5.30
C LEU A 40 -2.87 -21.56 6.29
N SER A 41 -2.33 -21.18 7.43
CA SER A 41 -3.01 -20.34 8.43
C SER A 41 -2.27 -19.04 8.67
N ASN A 42 -2.98 -18.05 9.22
CA ASN A 42 -2.42 -16.78 9.68
C ASN A 42 -2.80 -16.61 11.16
N LYS A 43 -1.87 -16.15 11.99
CA LYS A 43 -2.10 -15.91 13.42
C LYS A 43 -2.67 -14.52 13.69
N SER A 44 -1.97 -13.50 13.20
CA SER A 44 -2.40 -12.10 13.28
C SER A 44 -1.87 -11.37 12.06
N ILE A 45 -2.77 -11.03 11.16
CA ILE A 45 -2.56 -10.13 10.04
C ILE A 45 -3.79 -9.25 9.95
N ASP A 46 -3.58 -7.95 9.83
CA ASP A 46 -4.66 -7.02 9.50
C ASP A 46 -5.28 -7.41 8.15
N PRO A 47 -6.60 -7.22 7.95
CA PRO A 47 -7.26 -7.60 6.71
C PRO A 47 -6.60 -6.95 5.49
N LEU A 48 -6.72 -7.63 4.34
CA LEU A 48 -6.09 -7.31 3.05
C LEU A 48 -5.90 -5.80 2.86
N GLU A 49 -4.65 -5.37 2.90
CA GLU A 49 -4.29 -3.96 2.87
C GLU A 49 -4.19 -3.49 1.42
N ASP A 50 -4.81 -2.36 1.10
CA ASP A 50 -4.60 -1.75 -0.20
C ASP A 50 -3.20 -1.08 -0.22
N PRO A 51 -2.27 -1.56 -1.07
CA PRO A 51 -0.89 -1.05 -1.08
C PRO A 51 -0.79 0.43 -1.47
N SER A 52 -1.87 1.03 -1.98
CA SER A 52 -1.91 2.44 -2.32
C SER A 52 -2.36 3.34 -1.16
N GLN A 53 -2.81 2.82 -0.02
CA GLN A 53 -3.35 3.58 1.11
C GLN A 53 -2.41 3.62 2.31
N PHE A 54 -1.15 4.00 2.08
CA PHE A 54 -0.15 4.16 3.15
C PHE A 54 0.38 5.58 3.23
N CYS A 55 0.61 6.03 4.47
CA CYS A 55 1.29 7.28 4.73
C CYS A 55 2.78 7.12 4.45
N ALA A 56 3.32 7.92 3.54
CA ALA A 56 4.73 7.86 3.16
C ALA A 56 5.69 8.31 4.28
N ALA A 57 5.18 8.94 5.35
CA ALA A 57 5.98 9.36 6.50
C ALA A 57 6.00 8.31 7.63
N THR A 58 4.86 7.69 7.93
CA THR A 58 4.70 6.81 9.10
C THR A 58 4.57 5.33 8.73
N LEU A 59 4.37 5.02 7.45
CA LEU A 59 4.01 3.68 6.94
C LEU A 59 2.72 3.11 7.55
N SER A 60 1.93 3.95 8.23
CA SER A 60 0.63 3.56 8.75
C SER A 60 -0.44 3.63 7.65
N ARG A 61 -1.51 2.86 7.85
CA ARG A 61 -2.69 2.90 6.99
C ARG A 61 -3.28 4.31 6.95
N LEU A 62 -3.65 4.74 5.75
CA LEU A 62 -4.44 5.95 5.55
C LEU A 62 -5.92 5.61 5.49
N SER A 63 -6.73 6.50 6.04
CA SER A 63 -8.16 6.50 5.73
C SER A 63 -8.36 6.83 4.25
N THR A 64 -9.42 6.29 3.65
CA THR A 64 -9.80 6.57 2.25
C THR A 64 -10.15 8.04 2.01
N ILE A 65 -10.36 8.81 3.07
CA ILE A 65 -10.73 10.23 3.05
C ILE A 65 -9.86 11.01 4.05
N GLY A 66 -9.54 12.25 3.71
CA GLY A 66 -8.82 13.17 4.60
C GLY A 66 -7.32 12.92 4.73
N TYR A 67 -6.67 12.42 3.68
CA TYR A 67 -5.21 12.36 3.57
C TYR A 67 -4.68 13.52 2.73
N ASP A 68 -3.39 13.82 2.83
CA ASP A 68 -2.73 14.76 1.94
C ASP A 68 -1.97 14.04 0.84
N VAL A 69 -1.77 14.69 -0.31
CA VAL A 69 -1.10 14.13 -1.48
C VAL A 69 -0.10 15.15 -2.01
N CYS A 70 1.10 14.69 -2.31
CA CYS A 70 2.07 15.46 -3.08
C CYS A 70 1.61 15.59 -4.53
N ASP A 71 1.50 16.82 -5.04
CA ASP A 71 1.05 17.08 -6.41
C ASP A 71 2.06 16.69 -7.50
N LEU A 72 3.30 16.36 -7.13
CA LEU A 72 4.34 15.96 -8.06
C LEU A 72 4.56 14.44 -8.10
N CYS A 73 4.80 13.80 -6.95
CA CYS A 73 5.12 12.37 -6.89
C CYS A 73 3.95 11.48 -6.45
N GLY A 74 2.80 12.07 -6.08
CA GLY A 74 1.62 11.33 -5.63
C GLY A 74 1.76 10.69 -4.24
N ALA A 75 2.86 10.93 -3.52
CA ALA A 75 3.05 10.42 -2.16
C ALA A 75 1.93 10.92 -1.24
N LYS A 76 1.35 10.02 -0.45
CA LYS A 76 0.22 10.31 0.44
C LYS A 76 0.69 10.45 1.89
N PHE A 77 0.04 11.30 2.68
CA PHE A 77 0.40 11.57 4.06
C PHE A 77 -0.81 11.66 4.98
N SER A 78 -0.63 11.23 6.22
CA SER A 78 -1.59 11.48 7.30
C SER A 78 -1.34 12.89 7.84
N ALA A 79 -2.18 13.85 7.41
CA ALA A 79 -2.19 15.24 7.88
C ALA A 79 -0.79 15.83 8.15
N LEU A 80 -0.01 16.11 7.11
CA LEU A 80 1.39 16.52 7.24
C LEU A 80 1.54 18.04 7.04
N SER A 81 1.92 18.74 8.10
CA SER A 81 2.19 20.18 8.07
C SER A 81 3.66 20.48 7.75
N THR A 82 4.17 19.99 6.62
CA THR A 82 5.53 20.32 6.15
C THR A 82 5.48 21.26 4.95
N PRO A 83 6.44 22.19 4.82
CA PRO A 83 6.46 23.18 3.73
C PRO A 83 6.70 22.56 2.35
N GLY A 84 7.10 21.29 2.27
CA GLY A 84 7.28 20.55 1.03
C GLY A 84 7.18 19.04 1.25
N CYS A 85 7.09 18.29 0.16
CA CYS A 85 7.04 16.84 0.17
C CYS A 85 8.38 16.23 0.60
N ILE A 86 8.40 15.50 1.72
CA ILE A 86 9.60 14.84 2.25
C ILE A 86 10.13 13.69 1.36
N ILE A 87 9.33 13.23 0.39
CA ILE A 87 9.71 12.11 -0.49
C ILE A 87 10.45 12.61 -1.73
N CYS A 88 9.94 13.63 -2.41
CA CYS A 88 10.56 14.16 -3.64
C CYS A 88 11.31 15.48 -3.43
N GLY A 89 11.14 16.15 -2.28
CA GLY A 89 11.79 17.42 -1.94
C GLY A 89 11.28 18.65 -2.72
N MET A 90 10.49 18.47 -3.77
CA MET A 90 10.10 19.54 -4.70
C MET A 90 8.60 19.81 -4.73
N GLY A 91 7.78 18.77 -4.57
CA GLY A 91 6.32 18.88 -4.68
C GLY A 91 5.68 19.53 -3.47
N SER A 92 4.50 20.13 -3.69
CA SER A 92 3.68 20.70 -2.63
C SER A 92 2.67 19.66 -2.13
N ILE A 93 2.44 19.64 -0.83
CA ILE A 93 1.46 18.76 -0.20
C ILE A 93 0.10 19.47 -0.20
N LYS A 94 -0.92 18.82 -0.78
CA LYS A 94 -2.29 19.34 -0.85
C LYS A 94 -3.26 18.32 -0.26
N ARG A 95 -4.32 18.79 0.38
CA ARG A 95 -5.36 17.91 0.92
C ARG A 95 -6.06 17.16 -0.23
N SER A 96 -6.32 15.87 -0.06
CA SER A 96 -7.01 15.03 -1.06
C SER A 96 -8.38 15.61 -1.45
N ASP A 97 -9.11 16.18 -0.48
CA ASP A 97 -10.40 16.84 -0.71
C ASP A 97 -10.29 18.11 -1.58
N ALA A 98 -9.10 18.70 -1.73
CA ALA A 98 -8.84 19.84 -2.60
C ALA A 98 -8.43 19.44 -4.03
N LEU A 99 -8.03 18.18 -4.24
CA LEU A 99 -7.73 17.60 -5.56
C LEU A 99 -9.01 17.14 -6.28
N ALA A 100 -10.02 16.71 -5.52
CA ALA A 100 -11.40 16.75 -6.00
C ALA A 100 -11.82 18.21 -6.01
N GLY A 101 -11.53 18.94 -7.11
CA GLY A 101 -12.10 20.27 -7.30
C GLY A 101 -13.61 20.26 -7.04
N PRO A 102 -14.26 21.41 -6.78
CA PRO A 102 -15.70 21.45 -6.61
C PRO A 102 -16.33 20.84 -7.85
N ALA A 103 -16.71 19.56 -7.78
CA ALA A 103 -17.61 19.00 -8.75
C ALA A 103 -18.83 19.91 -8.64
N PRO A 104 -19.31 20.51 -9.74
CA PRO A 104 -20.54 21.27 -9.70
C PRO A 104 -21.61 20.27 -9.26
N VAL A 105 -21.93 20.30 -7.96
CA VAL A 105 -23.15 19.74 -7.44
C VAL A 105 -24.25 20.47 -8.22
N PRO A 106 -25.05 19.78 -9.05
CA PRO A 106 -26.14 20.44 -9.73
C PRO A 106 -27.01 21.06 -8.64
N SER A 107 -27.12 22.38 -8.63
CA SER A 107 -28.08 23.06 -7.79
C SER A 107 -29.45 22.47 -8.12
N PRO A 108 -30.25 22.04 -7.13
CA PRO A 108 -31.62 21.59 -7.39
C PRO A 108 -32.54 22.71 -7.92
N PHE A 109 -32.02 23.93 -8.08
CA PHE A 109 -32.74 25.12 -8.52
C PHE A 109 -32.25 25.77 -9.82
N GLY A 110 -31.36 25.11 -10.59
CA GLY A 110 -30.94 25.60 -11.91
C GLY A 110 -29.91 26.71 -11.90
#